data_AF-A0A368THI8-F1
#
_entry.id   AF-A0A368THI8-F1
#
_cell.length_a   1.000
_cell.length_b   1.000
_cell.length_c   1.000
_cell.angle_alpha   90.00
_cell.angle_beta   90.00
_cell.angle_gamma   90.00
#
_symmetry.space_group_name_H-M   'P 1'
#
loop_
_entity.id
_entity.type
_entity.pdbx_description
1 polymer ?
#
loop_
_entity_poly.entity_id
_entity_poly.type
_entity_poly.pdbx_seq_one_letter_code
_entity_poly.pdbx_strand_id
1 'polypeptide(L)'
;MMSSHSEQGEEKSRGFSLDGELKSLDGKNLYKLVQNLIRKNPEVHRLVLEWFKEKAEASSVVEEVVPLNDELLMEYWEKAEYIISEFNECGGGPEDEEAEAYEWLNEISELIEAGNISSDAKLEFLDVAFVEYDTANSGFEDALMDIFFAICDTKEEWEFLVEKLANRPSDWRKDLIMNIQKNYLCNETAYLELRMENLHYGMDYWDLVVFYVNKGDLQKGLETAEEGILKGEGRLTELFQFLFEHFAEEKDTANIERIVQVALTRKSEDKVMLDRLFEYYKTDGNYEKAKAAQLKAYEIMRYGNYYAVYKNLKAFLRDADWKEVEPTIFNDIKEKDVCDYLRICMDKSMKEAVLHTILNPPEYQWGMENTFDEFAAKLEEDFPEKIIEYYWQNAYMNIPRGNRKTYRIAAGYLAKVKHIYINLLKDESSWKKRFSDLKTEFKKRPAFLDEVREL
;
A
#
# COMPACT_ATOMS: atom_id res chain seq x y z
N MET A 1 57.00 -41.11 77.84
CA MET A 1 56.71 -41.41 76.42
C MET A 1 55.22 -41.20 76.25
N MET A 2 54.80 -40.02 75.78
CA MET A 2 54.48 -39.76 74.37
C MET A 2 53.48 -40.78 73.80
N SER A 3 52.21 -40.38 73.71
CA SER A 3 51.56 -40.12 72.42
C SER A 3 50.15 -39.57 72.64
N SER A 4 50.01 -38.26 72.48
CA SER A 4 48.74 -37.61 72.14
C SER A 4 48.79 -37.32 70.65
N HIS A 5 47.90 -37.95 69.87
CA HIS A 5 47.68 -37.57 68.48
C HIS A 5 46.29 -36.96 68.33
N SER A 6 46.35 -35.78 67.74
CA SER A 6 45.33 -34.92 67.18
C SER A 6 44.32 -35.64 66.29
N GLU A 7 43.05 -35.28 66.45
CA GLU A 7 42.13 -35.17 65.32
C GLU A 7 41.71 -33.71 65.20
N GLN A 8 42.19 -33.07 64.13
CA GLN A 8 41.71 -31.79 63.65
C GLN A 8 40.29 -32.01 63.09
N GLY A 9 39.29 -31.42 63.74
CA GLY A 9 37.95 -31.28 63.17
C GLY A 9 37.95 -30.10 62.20
N GLU A 10 37.83 -30.39 60.91
CA GLU A 10 37.52 -29.41 59.87
C GLU A 10 36.19 -28.72 60.17
N GLU A 11 36.24 -27.41 60.43
CA GLU A 11 35.06 -26.53 60.40
C GLU A 11 34.54 -26.46 58.96
N LYS A 12 33.56 -27.32 58.64
CA LYS A 12 32.72 -27.15 57.47
C LYS A 12 31.87 -25.89 57.67
N SER A 13 32.32 -24.79 57.07
CA SER A 13 31.49 -23.64 56.73
C SER A 13 30.18 -24.13 56.11
N ARG A 14 29.06 -24.00 56.84
CA ARG A 14 27.71 -24.14 56.27
C ARG A 14 27.55 -22.99 55.28
N GLY A 15 27.76 -23.28 54.01
CA GLY A 15 27.49 -22.32 52.93
C GLY A 15 26.03 -21.90 52.96
N PHE A 16 25.80 -20.59 52.87
CA PHE A 16 24.46 -20.01 52.70
C PHE A 16 23.81 -20.58 51.43
N SER A 17 22.56 -21.05 51.54
CA SER A 17 21.76 -21.53 50.40
C SER A 17 20.47 -20.74 50.32
N LEU A 18 20.32 -19.91 49.28
CA LEU A 18 19.14 -19.08 49.09
C LEU A 18 17.85 -19.92 49.03
N ASP A 19 17.86 -21.03 48.29
CA ASP A 19 16.71 -21.94 48.18
C ASP A 19 16.30 -22.56 49.53
N GLY A 20 17.30 -22.94 50.34
CA GLY A 20 17.07 -23.47 51.69
C GLY A 20 16.46 -22.43 52.63
N GLU A 21 16.94 -21.19 52.57
CA GLU A 21 16.39 -20.09 53.38
C GLU A 21 14.97 -19.73 52.94
N LEU A 22 14.71 -19.61 51.63
CA LEU A 22 13.36 -19.31 51.09
C LEU A 22 12.33 -20.36 51.50
N LYS A 23 12.67 -21.65 51.45
CA LYS A 23 11.78 -22.75 51.89
C LYS A 23 11.51 -22.76 53.39
N SER A 24 12.39 -22.15 54.18
CA SER A 24 12.24 -22.07 55.63
C SER A 24 11.36 -20.91 56.10
N LEU A 25 11.04 -19.96 55.21
CA LEU A 25 10.20 -18.81 55.54
C LEU A 25 8.75 -19.22 55.74
N ASP A 26 8.13 -18.68 56.79
CA ASP A 26 6.67 -18.77 56.97
C ASP A 26 5.93 -17.82 56.02
N GLY A 27 4.60 -18.01 55.88
CA GLY A 27 3.79 -17.20 54.96
C GLY A 27 3.86 -15.70 55.21
N LYS A 28 4.04 -15.26 56.47
CA LYS A 28 4.16 -13.84 56.82
C LYS A 28 5.49 -13.25 56.35
N ASN A 29 6.58 -14.00 56.47
CA ASN A 29 7.90 -13.58 56.01
C ASN A 29 8.04 -13.67 54.49
N LEU A 30 7.39 -14.65 53.85
CA LEU A 30 7.26 -14.70 52.38
C LEU A 30 6.51 -13.49 51.84
N TYR A 31 5.35 -13.15 52.43
CA TYR A 31 4.60 -11.95 52.06
C TYR A 31 5.47 -10.67 52.18
N LYS A 32 6.18 -10.50 53.30
CA LYS A 32 7.09 -9.37 53.48
C LYS A 32 8.24 -9.35 52.47
N LEU A 33 8.77 -10.51 52.10
CA LEU A 33 9.81 -10.61 51.08
C LEU A 33 9.26 -10.13 49.73
N VAL A 34 8.11 -10.64 49.30
CA VAL A 34 7.46 -10.23 48.04
C VAL A 34 7.16 -8.73 48.04
N GLN A 35 6.56 -8.19 49.11
CA GLN A 35 6.34 -6.74 49.24
C GLN A 35 7.63 -5.92 49.14
N ASN A 36 8.73 -6.40 49.75
CA ASN A 36 10.01 -5.72 49.67
C ASN A 36 10.63 -5.82 48.27
N LEU A 37 10.37 -6.89 47.53
CA LEU A 37 10.80 -7.03 46.14
C LEU A 37 10.00 -6.10 45.22
N ILE A 38 8.67 -6.09 45.33
CA ILE A 38 7.78 -5.17 44.60
C ILE A 38 8.22 -3.72 44.80
N ARG A 39 8.44 -3.31 46.06
CA ARG A 39 8.88 -1.93 46.38
C ARG A 39 10.26 -1.58 45.79
N LYS A 40 11.11 -2.58 45.54
CA LYS A 40 12.47 -2.37 45.03
C LYS A 40 12.58 -2.48 43.51
N ASN A 41 11.64 -3.16 42.88
CA ASN A 41 11.63 -3.37 41.45
C ASN A 41 10.16 -3.47 40.97
N PRO A 42 9.64 -2.42 40.30
CA PRO A 42 8.29 -2.41 39.75
C PRO A 42 7.98 -3.62 38.86
N GLU A 43 8.94 -4.16 38.12
CA GLU A 43 8.75 -5.38 37.31
C GLU A 43 8.27 -6.58 38.13
N VAL A 44 8.61 -6.64 39.42
CA VAL A 44 8.16 -7.73 40.29
C VAL A 44 6.66 -7.63 40.55
N HIS A 45 6.05 -6.45 40.48
CA HIS A 45 4.61 -6.27 40.61
C HIS A 45 3.87 -6.99 39.47
N ARG A 46 4.17 -6.60 38.23
CA ARG A 46 3.67 -7.22 37.00
C ARG A 46 3.84 -8.74 36.99
N LEU A 47 5.04 -9.24 37.27
CA LEU A 47 5.31 -10.68 37.31
C LEU A 47 4.49 -11.42 38.38
N VAL A 48 4.17 -10.76 39.49
CA VAL A 48 3.30 -11.33 40.52
C VAL A 48 1.84 -11.37 40.04
N LEU A 49 1.36 -10.31 39.38
CA LEU A 49 0.02 -10.26 38.79
C LEU A 49 -0.17 -11.33 37.71
N GLU A 50 0.77 -11.44 36.76
CA GLU A 50 0.78 -12.46 35.71
C GLU A 50 0.77 -13.88 36.31
N TRP A 51 1.56 -14.11 37.36
CA TRP A 51 1.57 -15.38 38.06
C TRP A 51 0.22 -15.69 38.73
N PHE A 52 -0.44 -14.70 39.35
CA PHE A 52 -1.76 -14.89 39.93
C PHE A 52 -2.82 -15.14 38.85
N LYS A 53 -2.75 -14.45 37.71
CA LYS A 53 -3.63 -14.66 36.57
C LYS A 53 -3.51 -16.10 36.05
N GLU A 54 -2.29 -16.58 35.80
CA GLU A 54 -2.03 -17.96 35.36
C GLU A 54 -2.64 -18.99 36.34
N LYS A 55 -2.58 -18.73 37.65
CA LYS A 55 -3.17 -19.60 38.67
C LYS A 55 -4.69 -19.55 38.69
N ALA A 56 -5.28 -18.37 38.55
CA ALA A 56 -6.73 -18.17 38.52
C ALA A 56 -7.34 -18.84 37.27
N GLU A 57 -6.72 -18.68 36.11
CA GLU A 57 -7.12 -19.33 34.85
C GLU A 57 -7.04 -20.86 34.94
N ALA A 58 -5.93 -21.39 35.50
CA ALA A 58 -5.78 -22.83 35.73
C ALA A 58 -6.84 -23.40 36.69
N SER A 59 -7.41 -22.56 37.56
CA SER A 59 -8.45 -22.93 38.53
C SER A 59 -9.87 -22.66 38.02
N SER A 60 -10.02 -22.04 36.85
CA SER A 60 -11.30 -21.69 36.20
C SER A 60 -12.22 -20.78 37.04
N VAL A 61 -11.66 -19.91 37.89
CA VAL A 61 -12.43 -18.97 38.72
C VAL A 61 -12.47 -17.60 38.04
N VAL A 62 -13.45 -17.39 37.16
CA VAL A 62 -13.58 -16.14 36.36
C VAL A 62 -13.67 -14.88 37.23
N GLU A 63 -14.33 -14.95 38.39
CA GLU A 63 -14.48 -13.82 39.32
C GLU A 63 -13.14 -13.33 39.93
N GLU A 64 -12.11 -14.18 39.96
CA GLU A 64 -10.76 -13.81 40.42
C GLU A 64 -9.89 -13.23 39.29
N VAL A 65 -10.26 -13.48 38.02
CA VAL A 65 -9.49 -13.04 36.84
C VAL A 65 -9.76 -11.59 36.48
N VAL A 66 -11.01 -11.11 36.64
CA VAL A 66 -11.38 -9.73 36.24
C VAL A 66 -10.54 -8.67 36.96
N PRO A 67 -10.43 -8.64 38.29
CA PRO A 67 -9.63 -7.62 38.97
C PRO A 67 -8.15 -7.69 38.64
N LEU A 68 -7.62 -8.88 38.32
CA LEU A 68 -6.24 -9.07 37.89
C LEU A 68 -6.02 -8.51 36.48
N ASN A 69 -6.96 -8.73 35.56
CA ASN A 69 -6.90 -8.15 34.22
C ASN A 69 -7.03 -6.63 34.26
N ASP A 70 -7.90 -6.09 35.12
CA ASP A 70 -8.03 -4.63 35.32
C ASP A 70 -6.70 -4.02 35.78
N GLU A 71 -6.02 -4.65 36.75
CA GLU A 71 -4.73 -4.18 37.26
C GLU A 71 -3.60 -4.36 36.23
N LEU A 72 -3.60 -5.47 35.49
CA LEU A 72 -2.63 -5.71 34.40
C LEU A 72 -2.78 -4.74 33.25
N LEU A 73 -4.01 -4.35 32.88
CA LEU A 73 -4.26 -3.35 31.84
C LEU A 73 -3.54 -2.04 32.16
N MET A 74 -3.69 -1.56 33.39
CA MET A 74 -3.05 -0.33 33.84
C MET A 74 -1.54 -0.49 33.98
N GLU A 75 -1.05 -1.64 34.48
CA GLU A 75 0.39 -1.91 34.57
C GLU A 75 1.05 -1.91 33.19
N TYR A 76 0.46 -2.56 32.18
CA TYR A 76 0.96 -2.53 30.81
C TYR A 76 0.87 -1.14 30.20
N TRP A 77 -0.22 -0.41 30.47
CA TRP A 77 -0.36 0.98 30.02
C TRP A 77 0.72 1.89 30.61
N GLU A 78 0.99 1.84 31.90
CA GLU A 78 2.02 2.68 32.54
C GLU A 78 3.41 2.49 31.89
N LYS A 79 3.71 1.28 31.41
CA LYS A 79 4.95 0.99 30.66
C LYS A 79 4.95 1.62 29.28
N ALA A 80 3.87 1.46 28.53
CA ALA A 80 3.73 2.08 27.21
C ALA A 80 3.71 3.61 27.32
N GLU A 81 2.92 4.16 28.24
CA GLU A 81 2.74 5.59 28.50
C GLU A 81 4.07 6.27 28.79
N TYR A 82 4.94 5.68 29.62
CA TYR A 82 6.25 6.24 29.92
C TYR A 82 7.04 6.57 28.65
N ILE A 83 7.07 5.64 27.69
CA ILE A 83 7.79 5.80 26.43
C ILE A 83 7.03 6.75 25.49
N ILE A 84 5.72 6.55 25.34
CA ILE A 84 4.87 7.36 24.46
C ILE A 84 4.90 8.84 24.86
N SER A 85 4.90 9.13 26.15
CA SER A 85 4.96 10.49 26.69
C SER A 85 6.30 11.17 26.37
N GLU A 86 7.42 10.46 26.55
CA GLU A 86 8.74 10.96 26.13
C GLU A 86 8.80 11.21 24.60
N PHE A 87 8.22 10.30 23.80
CA PHE A 87 8.11 10.47 22.35
C PHE A 87 7.25 11.67 21.98
N ASN A 88 6.15 11.90 22.69
CA ASN A 88 5.28 13.06 22.51
C ASN A 88 6.02 14.39 22.81
N GLU A 89 6.92 14.42 23.79
CA GLU A 89 7.75 15.60 24.06
C GLU A 89 8.79 15.85 22.95
N CYS A 90 9.35 14.78 22.37
CA CYS A 90 10.48 14.85 21.44
C CYS A 90 10.11 14.82 19.95
N GLY A 91 8.90 14.40 19.59
CA GLY A 91 8.51 14.13 18.20
C GLY A 91 8.93 12.73 17.70
N GLY A 92 9.07 11.77 18.62
CA GLY A 92 9.63 10.43 18.37
C GLY A 92 10.87 10.13 19.23
N GLY A 93 11.44 8.93 19.07
CA GLY A 93 12.57 8.46 19.86
C GLY A 93 13.37 7.32 19.23
N PRO A 94 14.24 6.66 20.01
CA PRO A 94 15.03 5.51 19.57
C PRO A 94 14.18 4.31 19.11
N GLU A 95 14.66 3.57 18.10
CA GLU A 95 13.95 2.41 17.52
C GLU A 95 13.73 1.27 18.54
N ASP A 96 14.63 1.10 19.50
CA ASP A 96 14.51 0.10 20.57
C ASP A 96 13.43 0.46 21.58
N GLU A 97 13.32 1.73 21.96
CA GLU A 97 12.22 2.22 22.81
C GLU A 97 10.88 2.18 22.08
N GLU A 98 10.86 2.51 20.78
CA GLU A 98 9.66 2.37 19.94
C GLU A 98 9.17 0.92 19.90
N ALA A 99 10.08 -0.03 19.69
CA ALA A 99 9.78 -1.45 19.70
C ALA A 99 9.24 -1.91 21.07
N GLU A 100 9.84 -1.44 22.17
CA GLU A 100 9.38 -1.74 23.52
C GLU A 100 7.97 -1.21 23.78
N ALA A 101 7.65 0.02 23.35
CA ALA A 101 6.30 0.55 23.47
C ALA A 101 5.28 -0.31 22.71
N TYR A 102 5.61 -0.74 21.49
CA TYR A 102 4.75 -1.65 20.72
C TYR A 102 4.60 -3.03 21.37
N GLU A 103 5.63 -3.57 22.04
CA GLU A 103 5.51 -4.80 22.82
C GLU A 103 4.45 -4.64 23.91
N TRP A 104 4.47 -3.55 24.67
CA TRP A 104 3.47 -3.28 25.71
C TRP A 104 2.07 -3.03 25.16
N LEU A 105 1.94 -2.31 24.05
CA LEU A 105 0.65 -2.14 23.36
C LEU A 105 0.09 -3.48 22.87
N ASN A 106 0.94 -4.42 22.43
CA ASN A 106 0.52 -5.76 22.06
C ASN A 106 0.02 -6.57 23.27
N GLU A 107 0.69 -6.49 24.43
CA GLU A 107 0.21 -7.13 25.67
C GLU A 107 -1.18 -6.62 26.07
N ILE A 108 -1.45 -5.31 25.88
CA ILE A 108 -2.79 -4.73 26.07
C ILE A 108 -3.78 -5.32 25.07
N SER A 109 -3.44 -5.41 23.79
CA SER A 109 -4.30 -6.03 22.78
C SER A 109 -4.61 -7.49 23.09
N GLU A 110 -3.62 -8.30 23.48
CA GLU A 110 -3.83 -9.70 23.87
C GLU A 110 -4.74 -9.82 25.10
N LEU A 111 -4.60 -8.91 26.06
CA LEU A 111 -5.46 -8.85 27.24
C LEU A 111 -6.91 -8.50 26.88
N ILE A 112 -7.11 -7.55 25.95
CA ILE A 112 -8.43 -7.18 25.44
C ILE A 112 -9.08 -8.36 24.71
N GLU A 113 -8.34 -9.05 23.85
CA GLU A 113 -8.83 -10.23 23.12
C GLU A 113 -9.23 -11.38 24.06
N ALA A 114 -8.49 -11.57 25.15
CA ALA A 114 -8.83 -12.55 26.19
C ALA A 114 -10.11 -12.18 26.97
N GLY A 115 -10.49 -10.90 26.96
CA GLY A 115 -11.67 -10.36 27.62
C GLY A 115 -11.59 -10.34 29.15
N ASN A 116 -12.75 -10.26 29.80
CA ASN A 116 -12.88 -10.18 31.27
C ASN A 116 -12.19 -8.96 31.88
N ILE A 117 -12.21 -7.82 31.18
CA ILE A 117 -11.84 -6.51 31.73
C ILE A 117 -13.13 -5.78 32.10
N SER A 118 -13.19 -5.18 33.29
CA SER A 118 -14.36 -4.43 33.73
C SER A 118 -14.54 -3.13 32.95
N SER A 119 -15.78 -2.69 32.75
CA SER A 119 -16.05 -1.42 32.07
C SER A 119 -15.40 -0.23 32.79
N ASP A 120 -15.34 -0.23 34.12
CA ASP A 120 -14.68 0.83 34.89
C ASP A 120 -13.19 0.94 34.52
N ALA A 121 -12.47 -0.18 34.46
CA ALA A 121 -11.06 -0.21 34.07
C ALA A 121 -10.85 0.20 32.61
N LYS A 122 -11.73 -0.24 31.71
CA LYS A 122 -11.69 0.19 30.29
C LYS A 122 -11.85 1.70 30.15
N LEU A 123 -12.81 2.29 30.87
CA LEU A 123 -13.07 3.73 30.85
C LEU A 123 -11.91 4.52 31.47
N GLU A 124 -11.33 4.03 32.56
CA GLU A 124 -10.12 4.60 33.17
C GLU A 124 -8.94 4.59 32.20
N PHE A 125 -8.67 3.44 31.57
CA PHE A 125 -7.64 3.32 30.53
C PHE A 125 -7.86 4.30 29.38
N LEU A 126 -9.08 4.38 28.84
CA LEU A 126 -9.42 5.35 27.79
C LEU A 126 -9.22 6.80 28.27
N ASP A 127 -9.50 7.12 29.53
CA ASP A 127 -9.31 8.46 30.09
C ASP A 127 -7.84 8.89 30.04
N VAL A 128 -6.95 8.03 30.52
CA VAL A 128 -5.51 8.30 30.59
C VAL A 128 -4.84 8.21 29.22
N ALA A 129 -5.16 7.20 28.41
CA ALA A 129 -4.54 7.01 27.10
C ALA A 129 -4.91 8.10 26.09
N PHE A 130 -6.10 8.71 26.23
CA PHE A 130 -6.45 9.87 25.42
C PHE A 130 -5.59 11.10 25.70
N VAL A 131 -4.97 11.23 26.88
CA VAL A 131 -4.05 12.35 27.17
C VAL A 131 -2.86 12.32 26.22
N GLU A 132 -2.30 11.12 26.01
CA GLU A 132 -1.17 10.91 25.10
C GLU A 132 -1.61 10.97 23.63
N TYR A 133 -2.73 10.35 23.28
CA TYR A 133 -3.30 10.43 21.92
C TYR A 133 -3.60 11.87 21.49
N ASP A 134 -4.12 12.71 22.39
CA ASP A 134 -4.46 14.10 22.12
C ASP A 134 -3.23 14.99 21.90
N THR A 135 -2.06 14.59 22.40
CA THR A 135 -0.80 15.30 22.17
C THR A 135 -0.32 15.13 20.73
N ALA A 136 -0.60 13.97 20.12
CA ALA A 136 -0.48 13.69 18.69
C ALA A 136 0.89 14.07 18.08
N ASN A 137 1.97 13.71 18.77
CA ASN A 137 3.35 14.00 18.36
C ASN A 137 4.28 12.79 18.54
N SER A 138 3.74 11.62 18.87
CA SER A 138 4.53 10.44 19.24
C SER A 138 4.74 9.48 18.06
N GLY A 139 3.78 9.40 17.14
CA GLY A 139 3.74 8.40 16.07
C GLY A 139 2.93 7.14 16.42
N PHE A 140 2.42 7.01 17.65
CA PHE A 140 1.60 5.88 18.10
C PHE A 140 0.09 6.10 17.93
N GLU A 141 -0.33 7.19 17.32
CA GLU A 141 -1.74 7.60 17.30
C GLU A 141 -2.65 6.56 16.63
N ASP A 142 -2.18 5.91 15.55
CA ASP A 142 -2.92 4.86 14.85
C ASP A 142 -3.07 3.60 15.73
N ALA A 143 -1.99 3.16 16.38
CA ALA A 143 -2.00 1.97 17.25
C ALA A 143 -2.89 2.18 18.49
N LEU A 144 -2.84 3.37 19.09
CA LEU A 144 -3.74 3.74 20.19
C LEU A 144 -5.21 3.71 19.74
N MET A 145 -5.51 4.22 18.55
CA MET A 145 -6.88 4.21 18.04
C MET A 145 -7.40 2.79 17.81
N ASP A 146 -6.56 1.89 17.29
CA ASP A 146 -6.93 0.47 17.12
C ASP A 146 -7.28 -0.17 18.47
N ILE A 147 -6.50 0.10 19.52
CA ILE A 147 -6.78 -0.36 20.89
C ILE A 147 -8.09 0.25 21.42
N PHE A 148 -8.34 1.55 21.21
CA PHE A 148 -9.56 2.21 21.67
C PHE A 148 -10.82 1.60 21.05
N PHE A 149 -10.77 1.20 19.78
CA PHE A 149 -11.86 0.48 19.14
C PHE A 149 -11.98 -0.96 19.65
N ALA A 150 -10.86 -1.65 19.85
CA ALA A 150 -10.85 -3.04 20.32
C ALA A 150 -11.39 -3.19 21.76
N ILE A 151 -11.13 -2.22 22.63
CA ILE A 151 -11.50 -2.30 24.04
C ILE A 151 -13.00 -2.06 24.29
N CYS A 152 -13.70 -1.38 23.36
CA CYS A 152 -15.10 -1.02 23.53
C CYS A 152 -16.05 -2.14 23.05
N ASP A 153 -16.89 -2.64 23.95
CA ASP A 153 -17.89 -3.68 23.66
C ASP A 153 -19.31 -3.20 23.95
N THR A 154 -19.47 -2.39 25.01
CA THR A 154 -20.78 -1.97 25.50
C THR A 154 -21.18 -0.61 24.93
N LYS A 155 -22.49 -0.33 24.96
CA LYS A 155 -23.02 0.96 24.53
C LYS A 155 -22.39 2.13 25.30
N GLU A 156 -22.19 1.98 26.60
CA GLU A 156 -21.62 3.01 27.47
C GLU A 156 -20.16 3.33 27.10
N GLU A 157 -19.36 2.29 26.83
CA GLU A 157 -17.97 2.44 26.38
C GLU A 157 -17.88 3.16 25.03
N TRP A 158 -18.74 2.79 24.07
CA TRP A 158 -18.81 3.48 22.77
C TRP A 158 -19.27 4.93 22.88
N GLU A 159 -20.25 5.22 23.75
CA GLU A 159 -20.72 6.60 24.02
C GLU A 159 -19.59 7.44 24.65
N PHE A 160 -18.81 6.85 25.55
CA PHE A 160 -17.64 7.50 26.16
C PHE A 160 -16.54 7.80 25.12
N LEU A 161 -16.21 6.84 24.24
CA LEU A 161 -15.25 7.06 23.17
C LEU A 161 -15.68 8.19 22.23
N VAL A 162 -16.98 8.28 21.92
CA VAL A 162 -17.53 9.40 21.13
C VAL A 162 -17.32 10.74 21.84
N GLU A 163 -17.56 10.81 23.16
CA GLU A 163 -17.31 12.03 23.95
C GLU A 163 -15.82 12.43 23.90
N LYS A 164 -14.91 11.46 24.06
CA LYS A 164 -13.46 11.69 23.96
C LYS A 164 -13.03 12.24 22.61
N LEU A 165 -13.52 11.64 21.52
CA LEU A 165 -13.24 12.11 20.17
C LEU A 165 -13.81 13.52 19.92
N ALA A 166 -14.98 13.82 20.45
CA ALA A 166 -15.65 15.11 20.25
C ALA A 166 -14.96 16.29 20.94
N ASN A 167 -14.16 16.04 22.00
CA ASN A 167 -13.49 17.09 22.77
C ASN A 167 -12.45 17.90 21.96
N ARG A 168 -11.81 17.30 20.95
CA ARG A 168 -10.90 18.00 20.02
C ARG A 168 -11.31 17.72 18.58
N PRO A 169 -12.31 18.43 18.03
CA PRO A 169 -12.87 18.08 16.74
C PRO A 169 -11.86 18.26 15.60
N SER A 170 -11.74 17.23 14.76
CA SER A 170 -11.03 17.23 13.49
C SER A 170 -11.84 16.44 12.46
N ASP A 171 -11.57 16.60 11.16
CA ASP A 171 -12.30 15.86 10.13
C ASP A 171 -12.15 14.34 10.32
N TRP A 172 -10.93 13.87 10.62
CA TRP A 172 -10.65 12.48 10.99
C TRP A 172 -11.50 12.00 12.17
N ARG A 173 -11.53 12.75 13.28
CA ARG A 173 -12.30 12.34 14.47
C ARG A 173 -13.81 12.37 14.22
N LYS A 174 -14.31 13.28 13.40
CA LYS A 174 -15.72 13.27 12.97
C LYS A 174 -16.04 12.01 12.18
N ASP A 175 -15.16 11.58 11.27
CA ASP A 175 -15.32 10.34 10.53
C ASP A 175 -15.34 9.12 11.46
N LEU A 176 -14.46 9.08 12.47
CA LEU A 176 -14.49 8.04 13.51
C LEU A 176 -15.81 8.06 14.30
N ILE A 177 -16.29 9.23 14.74
CA ILE A 177 -17.58 9.34 15.43
C ILE A 177 -18.72 8.85 14.54
N MET A 178 -18.76 9.24 13.26
CA MET A 178 -19.78 8.75 12.32
C MET A 178 -19.74 7.23 12.17
N ASN A 179 -18.55 6.66 12.08
CA ASN A 179 -18.35 5.21 12.05
C ASN A 179 -18.89 4.53 13.31
N ILE A 180 -18.60 5.09 14.50
CA ILE A 180 -19.11 4.59 15.79
C ILE A 180 -20.63 4.66 15.84
N GLN A 181 -21.22 5.81 15.50
CA GLN A 181 -22.67 6.00 15.49
C GLN A 181 -23.37 5.02 14.53
N LYS A 182 -22.79 4.81 13.34
CA LYS A 182 -23.35 3.94 12.30
C LYS A 182 -23.25 2.44 12.64
N ASN A 183 -22.05 1.98 13.01
CA ASN A 183 -21.73 0.56 13.03
C ASN A 183 -21.79 -0.07 14.42
N TYR A 184 -21.55 0.71 15.47
CA TYR A 184 -21.42 0.18 16.84
C TYR A 184 -22.61 0.58 17.72
N LEU A 185 -22.97 1.87 17.72
CA LEU A 185 -24.15 2.37 18.45
C LEU A 185 -25.46 2.16 17.70
N CYS A 186 -25.40 1.89 16.39
CA CYS A 186 -26.57 1.79 15.49
C CYS A 186 -27.53 3.00 15.61
N ASN A 187 -26.99 4.19 15.89
CA ASN A 187 -27.75 5.42 16.05
C ASN A 187 -27.87 6.15 14.71
N GLU A 188 -28.89 5.76 13.94
CA GLU A 188 -29.14 6.29 12.60
C GLU A 188 -29.33 7.80 12.58
N THR A 189 -30.04 8.36 13.56
CA THR A 189 -30.30 9.80 13.64
C THR A 189 -28.99 10.58 13.77
N ALA A 190 -28.15 10.20 14.73
CA ALA A 190 -26.87 10.88 14.96
C ALA A 190 -25.92 10.73 13.75
N TYR A 191 -25.86 9.54 13.15
CA TYR A 191 -25.08 9.33 11.93
C TYR A 191 -25.56 10.22 10.79
N LEU A 192 -26.87 10.27 10.52
CA LEU A 192 -27.43 11.07 9.43
C LEU A 192 -27.22 12.57 9.65
N GLU A 193 -27.42 13.07 10.87
CA GLU A 193 -27.16 14.47 11.22
C GLU A 193 -25.71 14.85 10.91
N LEU A 194 -24.74 14.07 11.43
CA LEU A 194 -23.32 14.31 11.20
C LEU A 194 -22.92 14.18 9.71
N ARG A 195 -23.45 13.17 9.01
CA ARG A 195 -23.09 12.93 7.61
C ARG A 195 -23.64 14.00 6.69
N MET A 196 -24.86 14.47 6.95
CA MET A 196 -25.49 15.56 6.19
C MET A 196 -24.80 16.91 6.42
N GLU A 197 -24.25 17.16 7.61
CA GLU A 197 -23.44 18.35 7.88
C GLU A 197 -22.10 18.34 7.15
N ASN A 198 -21.55 17.16 6.86
CA ASN A 198 -20.22 16.99 6.25
C ASN A 198 -20.29 16.28 4.88
N LEU A 199 -21.14 16.73 3.94
CA LEU A 199 -21.31 16.04 2.65
C LEU A 199 -20.55 16.75 1.51
N HIS A 200 -19.24 16.49 1.37
CA HIS A 200 -18.37 17.26 0.46
C HIS A 200 -17.73 16.41 -0.64
N TYR A 201 -17.08 15.32 -0.28
CA TYR A 201 -16.39 14.43 -1.23
C TYR A 201 -17.32 13.35 -1.76
N GLY A 202 -17.03 12.83 -2.95
CA GLY A 202 -17.81 11.73 -3.53
C GLY A 202 -17.90 10.49 -2.64
N MET A 203 -16.88 10.23 -1.82
CA MET A 203 -16.92 9.15 -0.84
C MET A 203 -17.89 9.40 0.32
N ASP A 204 -18.16 10.66 0.68
CA ASP A 204 -19.17 10.99 1.70
C ASP A 204 -20.57 10.66 1.18
N TYR A 205 -20.85 11.00 -0.08
CA TYR A 205 -22.08 10.60 -0.76
C TYR A 205 -22.17 9.08 -0.88
N TRP A 206 -21.06 8.40 -1.23
CA TRP A 206 -21.06 6.95 -1.37
C TRP A 206 -21.33 6.24 -0.06
N ASP A 207 -20.75 6.69 1.05
CA ASP A 207 -21.04 6.16 2.38
C ASP A 207 -22.53 6.24 2.73
N LEU A 208 -23.17 7.35 2.34
CA LEU A 208 -24.61 7.57 2.53
C LEU A 208 -25.47 6.73 1.57
N VAL A 209 -25.04 6.52 0.32
CA VAL A 209 -25.67 5.59 -0.63
C VAL A 209 -25.68 4.18 -0.04
N VAL A 210 -24.52 3.69 0.41
CA VAL A 210 -24.40 2.36 1.04
C VAL A 210 -25.30 2.25 2.26
N PHE A 211 -25.37 3.29 3.09
CA PHE A 211 -26.27 3.33 4.24
C PHE A 211 -27.74 3.12 3.84
N TYR A 212 -28.26 3.89 2.88
CA TYR A 212 -29.65 3.77 2.46
C TYR A 212 -29.96 2.44 1.77
N VAL A 213 -29.06 1.98 0.89
CA VAL A 213 -29.22 0.68 0.21
C VAL A 213 -29.25 -0.47 1.20
N ASN A 214 -28.37 -0.47 2.21
CA ASN A 214 -28.35 -1.50 3.26
C ASN A 214 -29.63 -1.50 4.12
N LYS A 215 -30.34 -0.36 4.19
CA LYS A 215 -31.65 -0.24 4.84
C LYS A 215 -32.83 -0.61 3.92
N GLY A 216 -32.55 -0.96 2.66
CA GLY A 216 -33.56 -1.29 1.66
C GLY A 216 -34.21 -0.06 1.00
N ASP A 217 -33.68 1.14 1.21
CA ASP A 217 -34.15 2.38 0.57
C ASP A 217 -33.30 2.69 -0.68
N LEU A 218 -33.52 1.90 -1.74
CA LEU A 218 -32.82 2.07 -3.01
C LEU A 218 -33.08 3.44 -3.62
N GLN A 219 -34.31 3.95 -3.52
CA GLN A 219 -34.70 5.24 -4.10
C GLN A 219 -33.85 6.36 -3.52
N LYS A 220 -33.71 6.41 -2.20
CA LYS A 220 -32.88 7.43 -1.54
C LYS A 220 -31.40 7.25 -1.82
N GLY A 221 -30.94 6.00 -1.97
CA GLY A 221 -29.60 5.69 -2.45
C GLY A 221 -29.34 6.28 -3.84
N LEU A 222 -30.25 6.10 -4.79
CA LEU A 222 -30.15 6.66 -6.14
C LEU A 222 -30.16 8.19 -6.13
N GLU A 223 -31.07 8.82 -5.38
CA GLU A 223 -31.13 10.28 -5.21
C GLU A 223 -29.82 10.84 -4.64
N THR A 224 -29.24 10.16 -3.64
CA THR A 224 -27.96 10.54 -3.04
C THR A 224 -26.81 10.40 -4.03
N ALA A 225 -26.80 9.33 -4.84
CA ALA A 225 -25.78 9.13 -5.85
C ALA A 225 -25.86 10.18 -6.98
N GLU A 226 -27.08 10.54 -7.41
CA GLU A 226 -27.32 11.60 -8.38
C GLU A 226 -26.81 12.96 -7.88
N GLU A 227 -27.08 13.27 -6.61
CA GLU A 227 -26.54 14.48 -6.00
C GLU A 227 -25.01 14.43 -5.93
N GLY A 228 -24.44 13.28 -5.56
CA GLY A 228 -23.01 13.06 -5.42
C GLY A 228 -22.24 13.23 -6.72
N ILE A 229 -22.71 12.69 -7.86
CA ILE A 229 -22.04 12.90 -9.15
C ILE A 229 -22.06 14.36 -9.61
N LEU A 230 -23.02 15.16 -9.13
CA LEU A 230 -23.15 16.58 -9.46
C LEU A 230 -22.34 17.48 -8.53
N LYS A 231 -22.30 17.18 -7.23
CA LYS A 231 -21.74 18.07 -6.19
C LYS A 231 -20.44 17.56 -5.57
N GLY A 232 -20.26 16.25 -5.48
CA GLY A 232 -19.12 15.65 -4.79
C GLY A 232 -17.78 16.01 -5.41
N GLU A 233 -16.77 16.23 -4.58
CA GLU A 233 -15.39 16.44 -4.99
C GLU A 233 -14.54 15.17 -4.87
N GLY A 234 -13.39 15.13 -5.54
CA GLY A 234 -12.48 13.98 -5.49
C GLY A 234 -13.00 12.74 -6.24
N ARG A 235 -12.90 11.57 -5.60
CA ARG A 235 -13.26 10.26 -6.19
C ARG A 235 -14.77 10.13 -6.34
N LEU A 236 -15.24 9.85 -7.57
CA LEU A 236 -16.67 9.69 -7.90
C LEU A 236 -17.00 8.33 -8.51
N THR A 237 -16.02 7.44 -8.67
CA THR A 237 -16.13 6.20 -9.43
C THR A 237 -17.32 5.35 -8.99
N GLU A 238 -17.47 5.11 -7.68
CA GLU A 238 -18.54 4.29 -7.10
C GLU A 238 -19.93 4.83 -7.40
N LEU A 239 -20.12 6.15 -7.29
CA LEU A 239 -21.40 6.81 -7.55
C LEU A 239 -21.81 6.66 -9.01
N PHE A 240 -20.85 6.93 -9.92
CA PHE A 240 -21.07 6.76 -11.35
C PHE A 240 -21.38 5.30 -11.71
N GLN A 241 -20.64 4.35 -11.12
CA GLN A 241 -20.84 2.92 -11.35
C GLN A 241 -22.22 2.46 -10.88
N PHE A 242 -22.59 2.82 -9.66
CA PHE A 242 -23.85 2.44 -9.05
C PHE A 242 -25.04 2.92 -9.87
N LEU A 243 -25.04 4.19 -10.29
CA LEU A 243 -26.09 4.73 -11.16
C LEU A 243 -26.10 4.05 -12.54
N PHE A 244 -24.92 3.86 -13.15
CA PHE A 244 -24.83 3.21 -14.47
C PHE A 244 -25.39 1.79 -14.43
N GLU A 245 -25.01 0.99 -13.43
CA GLU A 245 -25.42 -0.39 -13.28
C GLU A 245 -26.93 -0.49 -13.05
N HIS A 246 -27.49 0.36 -12.18
CA HIS A 246 -28.94 0.44 -11.96
C HIS A 246 -29.71 0.74 -13.27
N PHE A 247 -29.36 1.81 -13.99
CA PHE A 247 -30.09 2.17 -15.21
C PHE A 247 -29.83 1.19 -16.37
N ALA A 248 -28.68 0.50 -16.40
CA ALA A 248 -28.42 -0.57 -17.35
C ALA A 248 -29.33 -1.78 -17.10
N GLU A 249 -29.58 -2.15 -15.85
CA GLU A 249 -30.53 -3.21 -15.47
C GLU A 249 -31.97 -2.86 -15.88
N GLU A 250 -32.38 -1.61 -15.68
CA GLU A 250 -33.69 -1.10 -16.09
C GLU A 250 -33.80 -0.85 -17.61
N LYS A 251 -32.69 -0.94 -18.34
CA LYS A 251 -32.57 -0.57 -19.77
C LYS A 251 -32.94 0.89 -20.04
N ASP A 252 -32.78 1.77 -19.05
CA ASP A 252 -33.00 3.21 -19.20
C ASP A 252 -31.79 3.87 -19.88
N THR A 253 -31.78 3.73 -21.21
CA THR A 253 -30.71 4.26 -22.06
C THR A 253 -30.57 5.78 -21.94
N ALA A 254 -31.66 6.50 -21.66
CA ALA A 254 -31.62 7.96 -21.56
C ALA A 254 -30.84 8.40 -20.32
N ASN A 255 -31.05 7.73 -19.19
CA ASN A 255 -30.30 8.02 -17.96
C ASN A 255 -28.84 7.57 -18.05
N ILE A 256 -28.57 6.41 -18.66
CA ILE A 256 -27.19 5.97 -18.93
C ILE A 256 -26.42 7.04 -19.73
N GLU A 257 -26.99 7.53 -20.83
CA GLU A 257 -26.36 8.58 -21.66
C GLU A 257 -26.18 9.89 -20.87
N ARG A 258 -27.17 10.27 -20.04
CA ARG A 258 -27.08 11.46 -19.18
C ARG A 258 -25.92 11.36 -18.20
N ILE A 259 -25.74 10.22 -17.54
CA ILE A 259 -24.67 10.00 -16.56
C ILE A 259 -23.30 10.10 -17.23
N VAL A 260 -23.13 9.48 -18.40
CA VAL A 260 -21.88 9.59 -19.17
C VAL A 260 -21.62 11.04 -19.58
N GLN A 261 -22.66 11.79 -19.96
CA GLN A 261 -22.52 13.21 -20.27
C GLN A 261 -22.12 14.06 -19.05
N VAL A 262 -22.59 13.72 -17.84
CA VAL A 262 -22.13 14.36 -16.60
C VAL A 262 -20.63 14.10 -16.40
N ALA A 263 -20.17 12.86 -16.53
CA ALA A 263 -18.75 12.51 -16.43
C ALA A 263 -17.88 13.30 -17.42
N LEU A 264 -18.31 13.37 -18.69
CA LEU A 264 -17.63 14.14 -19.74
C LEU A 264 -17.56 15.64 -19.44
N THR A 265 -18.65 16.21 -18.91
CA THR A 265 -18.72 17.63 -18.57
C THR A 265 -17.79 17.97 -17.41
N ARG A 266 -17.70 17.07 -16.42
CA ARG A 266 -16.80 17.19 -15.27
C ARG A 266 -15.34 16.89 -15.59
N LYS A 267 -15.06 16.22 -16.72
CA LYS A 267 -13.73 15.68 -17.05
C LYS A 267 -13.19 14.77 -15.95
N SER A 268 -14.09 13.99 -15.36
CA SER A 268 -13.85 13.05 -14.26
C SER A 268 -14.65 11.79 -14.56
N GLU A 269 -14.02 10.62 -14.39
CA GLU A 269 -14.56 9.30 -14.77
C GLU A 269 -14.98 9.18 -16.26
N ASP A 270 -14.63 10.15 -17.11
CA ASP A 270 -15.10 10.27 -18.50
C ASP A 270 -14.75 9.05 -19.36
N LYS A 271 -13.48 8.62 -19.34
CA LYS A 271 -13.05 7.42 -20.07
C LYS A 271 -13.72 6.16 -19.53
N VAL A 272 -13.78 6.00 -18.22
CA VAL A 272 -14.37 4.81 -17.57
C VAL A 272 -15.85 4.68 -17.93
N MET A 273 -16.58 5.80 -17.91
CA MET A 273 -17.99 5.83 -18.28
C MET A 273 -18.21 5.61 -19.78
N LEU A 274 -17.34 6.11 -20.66
CA LEU A 274 -17.42 5.82 -22.09
C LEU A 274 -17.12 4.35 -22.42
N ASP A 275 -16.15 3.73 -21.74
CA ASP A 275 -15.86 2.30 -21.90
C ASP A 275 -17.06 1.45 -21.48
N ARG A 276 -17.75 1.82 -20.40
CA ARG A 276 -19.00 1.16 -19.97
C ARG A 276 -20.14 1.37 -20.97
N LEU A 277 -20.31 2.60 -21.47
CA LEU A 277 -21.30 2.91 -22.49
C LEU A 277 -21.07 2.11 -23.78
N PHE A 278 -19.81 1.93 -24.17
CA PHE A 278 -19.43 1.08 -25.29
C PHE A 278 -19.88 -0.37 -25.07
N GLU A 279 -19.55 -0.99 -23.93
CA GLU A 279 -19.95 -2.37 -23.66
C GLU A 279 -21.47 -2.55 -23.55
N TYR A 280 -22.18 -1.56 -22.99
CA TYR A 280 -23.65 -1.53 -22.97
C TYR A 280 -24.23 -1.59 -24.40
N TYR A 281 -23.80 -0.67 -25.28
CA TYR A 281 -24.31 -0.64 -26.66
C TYR A 281 -23.88 -1.82 -27.50
N LYS A 282 -22.67 -2.34 -27.27
CA LYS A 282 -22.18 -3.55 -27.92
C LYS A 282 -23.03 -4.76 -27.54
N THR A 283 -23.41 -4.88 -26.28
CA THR A 283 -24.29 -5.95 -25.79
C THR A 283 -25.72 -5.82 -26.34
N ASP A 284 -26.23 -4.59 -26.45
CA ASP A 284 -27.53 -4.28 -27.08
C ASP A 284 -27.54 -4.50 -28.61
N GLY A 285 -26.37 -4.71 -29.23
CA GLY A 285 -26.22 -4.85 -30.68
C GLY A 285 -26.29 -3.52 -31.44
N ASN A 286 -26.24 -2.39 -30.73
CA ASN A 286 -26.27 -1.05 -31.32
C ASN A 286 -24.87 -0.60 -31.76
N TYR A 287 -24.44 -1.12 -32.92
CA TYR A 287 -23.10 -0.86 -33.47
C TYR A 287 -22.75 0.62 -33.60
N GLU A 288 -23.65 1.45 -34.13
CA GLU A 288 -23.34 2.87 -34.37
C GLU A 288 -23.07 3.63 -33.08
N LYS A 289 -23.87 3.37 -32.02
CA LYS A 289 -23.65 3.99 -30.72
C LYS A 289 -22.42 3.44 -30.00
N ALA A 290 -22.17 2.13 -30.08
CA ALA A 290 -20.96 1.52 -29.53
C ALA A 290 -19.69 2.09 -30.20
N LYS A 291 -19.68 2.19 -31.53
CA LYS A 291 -18.61 2.84 -32.29
C LYS A 291 -18.37 4.27 -31.82
N ALA A 292 -19.42 5.07 -31.68
CA ALA A 292 -19.32 6.45 -31.23
C ALA A 292 -18.71 6.55 -29.82
N ALA A 293 -19.15 5.72 -28.87
CA ALA A 293 -18.63 5.69 -27.52
C ALA A 293 -17.14 5.31 -27.48
N GLN A 294 -16.73 4.28 -28.22
CA GLN A 294 -15.35 3.81 -28.26
C GLN A 294 -14.39 4.82 -28.90
N LEU A 295 -14.81 5.45 -30.01
CA LEU A 295 -14.03 6.52 -30.64
C LEU A 295 -13.92 7.73 -29.70
N LYS A 296 -14.99 8.08 -28.99
CA LYS A 296 -14.93 9.17 -28.02
C LYS A 296 -13.98 8.86 -26.86
N ALA A 297 -13.97 7.62 -26.37
CA ALA A 297 -13.06 7.19 -25.31
C ALA A 297 -11.58 7.32 -25.75
N TYR A 298 -11.30 7.02 -27.02
CA TYR A 298 -9.99 7.24 -27.61
C TYR A 298 -9.61 8.73 -27.68
N GLU A 299 -10.52 9.59 -28.16
CA GLU A 299 -10.26 11.02 -28.32
C GLU A 299 -9.83 11.71 -27.02
N ILE A 300 -10.46 11.35 -25.90
CA ILE A 300 -10.19 11.97 -24.59
C ILE A 300 -8.99 11.34 -23.87
N MET A 301 -8.42 10.27 -24.40
CA MET A 301 -7.31 9.55 -23.76
C MET A 301 -6.04 10.41 -23.76
N ARG A 302 -5.58 10.78 -22.56
CA ARG A 302 -4.39 11.63 -22.34
C ARG A 302 -3.09 10.85 -22.24
N TYR A 303 -3.17 9.64 -21.71
CA TYR A 303 -2.07 8.70 -21.50
C TYR A 303 -2.64 7.29 -21.52
N GLY A 304 -1.82 6.29 -21.84
CA GLY A 304 -2.24 4.89 -21.83
C GLY A 304 -1.56 4.08 -22.93
N ASN A 305 -1.98 2.83 -23.04
CA ASN A 305 -1.47 1.90 -24.05
C ASN A 305 -2.27 2.08 -25.37
N TYR A 306 -1.81 3.03 -26.20
CA TYR A 306 -2.37 3.33 -27.51
C TYR A 306 -2.32 2.12 -28.46
N TYR A 307 -1.31 1.25 -28.34
CA TYR A 307 -1.22 0.03 -29.14
C TYR A 307 -2.38 -0.94 -28.86
N ALA A 308 -2.71 -1.16 -27.58
CA ALA A 308 -3.84 -2.00 -27.18
C ALA A 308 -5.17 -1.39 -27.65
N VAL A 309 -5.33 -0.07 -27.51
CA VAL A 309 -6.54 0.63 -27.97
C VAL A 309 -6.70 0.53 -29.50
N TYR A 310 -5.63 0.72 -30.26
CA TYR A 310 -5.64 0.55 -31.71
C TYR A 310 -6.11 -0.85 -32.13
N LYS A 311 -5.60 -1.91 -31.45
CA LYS A 311 -6.03 -3.29 -31.72
C LYS A 311 -7.50 -3.52 -31.37
N ASN A 312 -7.96 -2.98 -30.26
CA ASN A 312 -9.35 -3.11 -29.84
C ASN A 312 -10.31 -2.41 -30.80
N LEU A 313 -9.95 -1.21 -31.28
CA LEU A 313 -10.70 -0.50 -32.32
C LEU A 313 -10.74 -1.30 -33.62
N LYS A 314 -9.60 -1.80 -34.10
CA LYS A 314 -9.52 -2.63 -35.31
C LYS A 314 -10.37 -3.90 -35.21
N ALA A 315 -10.39 -4.53 -34.03
CA ALA A 315 -11.14 -5.77 -33.81
C ALA A 315 -12.66 -5.55 -33.75
N PHE A 316 -13.10 -4.37 -33.30
CA PHE A 316 -14.52 -4.06 -33.14
C PHE A 316 -15.14 -3.41 -34.38
N LEU A 317 -14.44 -2.48 -35.01
CA LEU A 317 -14.97 -1.69 -36.13
C LEU A 317 -15.11 -2.53 -37.39
N ARG A 318 -16.18 -2.30 -38.15
CA ARG A 318 -16.38 -2.87 -39.49
C ARG A 318 -15.32 -2.32 -40.44
N ASP A 319 -14.93 -3.12 -41.44
CA ASP A 319 -13.87 -2.77 -42.40
C ASP A 319 -14.04 -1.39 -43.05
N ALA A 320 -15.29 -1.01 -43.39
CA ALA A 320 -15.58 0.27 -44.00
C ALA A 320 -15.29 1.44 -43.04
N ASP A 321 -15.74 1.36 -41.79
CA ASP A 321 -15.49 2.37 -40.77
C ASP A 321 -14.01 2.40 -40.38
N TRP A 322 -13.39 1.23 -40.21
CA TRP A 322 -11.97 1.13 -39.89
C TRP A 322 -11.09 1.82 -40.95
N LYS A 323 -11.39 1.59 -42.23
CA LYS A 323 -10.67 2.23 -43.34
C LYS A 323 -10.75 3.75 -43.31
N GLU A 324 -11.85 4.31 -42.79
CA GLU A 324 -12.03 5.76 -42.64
C GLU A 324 -11.27 6.31 -41.43
N VAL A 325 -11.34 5.64 -40.27
CA VAL A 325 -10.80 6.18 -39.01
C VAL A 325 -9.32 5.87 -38.77
N GLU A 326 -8.82 4.74 -39.30
CA GLU A 326 -7.47 4.25 -39.02
C GLU A 326 -6.36 5.24 -39.38
N PRO A 327 -6.38 5.94 -40.53
CA PRO A 327 -5.32 6.88 -40.86
C PRO A 327 -5.19 8.02 -39.86
N THR A 328 -6.31 8.51 -39.32
CA THR A 328 -6.34 9.58 -38.31
C THR A 328 -5.76 9.08 -36.99
N ILE A 329 -6.21 7.91 -36.52
CA ILE A 329 -5.75 7.29 -35.27
C ILE A 329 -4.26 6.96 -35.37
N PHE A 330 -3.82 6.36 -36.47
CA PHE A 330 -2.42 5.97 -36.69
C PHE A 330 -1.47 7.18 -36.63
N ASN A 331 -1.86 8.30 -37.25
CA ASN A 331 -1.08 9.52 -37.21
C ASN A 331 -1.11 10.19 -35.82
N ASP A 332 -2.25 10.17 -35.13
CA ASP A 332 -2.37 10.72 -33.77
C ASP A 332 -1.49 9.95 -32.76
N ILE A 333 -1.45 8.62 -32.84
CA ILE A 333 -0.58 7.79 -31.99
C ILE A 333 0.90 8.10 -32.26
N LYS A 334 1.30 8.32 -33.52
CA LYS A 334 2.69 8.67 -33.85
C LYS A 334 3.18 9.90 -33.08
N GLU A 335 2.32 10.90 -32.91
CA GLU A 335 2.66 12.14 -32.21
C GLU A 335 2.57 12.00 -30.68
N LYS A 336 1.67 11.12 -30.19
CA LYS A 336 1.44 10.92 -28.75
C LYS A 336 2.40 9.93 -28.10
N ASP A 337 2.67 8.80 -28.74
CA ASP A 337 3.52 7.72 -28.21
C ASP A 337 4.24 6.97 -29.34
N VAL A 338 5.55 7.22 -29.46
CA VAL A 338 6.37 6.63 -30.52
C VAL A 338 6.51 5.11 -30.37
N CYS A 339 6.55 4.58 -29.15
CA CYS A 339 6.75 3.15 -28.92
C CYS A 339 5.50 2.38 -29.35
N ASP A 340 4.32 2.86 -28.97
CA ASP A 340 3.06 2.24 -29.42
C ASP A 340 2.85 2.39 -30.92
N TYR A 341 3.21 3.53 -31.50
CA TYR A 341 3.25 3.69 -32.96
C TYR A 341 4.16 2.65 -33.64
N LEU A 342 5.37 2.43 -33.12
CA LEU A 342 6.31 1.46 -33.67
C LEU A 342 5.79 0.03 -33.55
N ARG A 343 5.08 -0.32 -32.46
CA ARG A 343 4.39 -1.63 -32.34
C ARG A 343 3.34 -1.81 -33.43
N ILE A 344 2.56 -0.77 -33.74
CA ILE A 344 1.59 -0.81 -34.86
C ILE A 344 2.32 -0.95 -36.20
N CYS A 345 3.41 -0.22 -36.43
CA CYS A 345 4.22 -0.35 -37.65
C CYS A 345 4.75 -1.78 -37.83
N MET A 346 5.19 -2.44 -36.76
CA MET A 346 5.61 -3.85 -36.81
C MET A 346 4.46 -4.77 -37.23
N ASP A 347 3.26 -4.61 -36.65
CA ASP A 347 2.07 -5.39 -37.04
C ASP A 347 1.67 -5.16 -38.51
N LYS A 348 1.91 -3.94 -39.02
CA LYS A 348 1.67 -3.56 -40.43
C LYS A 348 2.83 -3.93 -41.36
N SER A 349 3.86 -4.63 -40.87
CA SER A 349 5.07 -4.98 -41.63
C SER A 349 5.83 -3.78 -42.21
N MET A 350 5.72 -2.61 -41.58
CA MET A 350 6.39 -1.36 -41.98
C MET A 350 7.81 -1.29 -41.40
N LYS A 351 8.62 -2.33 -41.64
CA LYS A 351 9.91 -2.53 -40.96
C LYS A 351 10.93 -1.41 -41.25
N GLU A 352 10.93 -0.86 -42.46
CA GLU A 352 11.82 0.24 -42.85
C GLU A 352 11.49 1.55 -42.10
N ALA A 353 10.20 1.80 -41.86
CA ALA A 353 9.77 2.96 -41.07
C ALA A 353 10.21 2.80 -39.61
N VAL A 354 10.08 1.59 -39.05
CA VAL A 354 10.56 1.28 -37.69
C VAL A 354 12.07 1.49 -37.61
N LEU A 355 12.82 0.92 -38.56
CA LEU A 355 14.26 1.05 -38.63
C LEU A 355 14.70 2.52 -38.70
N HIS A 356 14.05 3.33 -39.55
CA HIS A 356 14.35 4.74 -39.68
C HIS A 356 14.17 5.50 -38.35
N THR A 357 13.07 5.24 -37.65
CA THR A 357 12.74 5.91 -36.38
C THR A 357 13.67 5.52 -35.25
N ILE A 358 14.02 4.23 -35.10
CA ILE A 358 14.92 3.81 -34.00
C ILE A 358 16.36 4.29 -34.19
N LEU A 359 16.78 4.51 -35.45
CA LEU A 359 18.09 5.08 -35.79
C LEU A 359 18.12 6.60 -35.68
N ASN A 360 16.97 7.26 -35.84
CA ASN A 360 16.82 8.71 -35.76
C ASN A 360 15.64 9.06 -34.86
N PRO A 361 15.76 8.81 -33.54
CA PRO A 361 14.66 9.05 -32.62
C PRO A 361 14.34 10.56 -32.52
N PRO A 362 13.07 10.94 -32.33
CA PRO A 362 12.69 12.34 -32.18
C PRO A 362 13.38 12.98 -30.96
N GLU A 363 13.89 14.22 -31.12
CA GLU A 363 14.77 14.91 -30.15
C GLU A 363 14.11 15.25 -28.80
N TYR A 364 12.78 15.14 -28.67
CA TYR A 364 12.05 15.51 -27.46
C TYR A 364 10.91 14.53 -27.16
N GLN A 365 11.15 13.63 -26.21
CA GLN A 365 10.09 13.01 -25.42
C GLN A 365 10.53 13.03 -23.95
N TRP A 366 9.98 13.98 -23.20
CA TRP A 366 10.26 14.17 -21.78
C TRP A 366 10.08 12.85 -21.01
N GLY A 367 11.12 12.42 -20.28
CA GLY A 367 10.99 11.43 -19.21
C GLY A 367 11.01 9.94 -19.60
N MET A 368 11.25 9.56 -20.86
CA MET A 368 11.40 8.14 -21.21
C MET A 368 12.86 7.73 -21.46
N GLU A 369 13.36 6.79 -20.65
CA GLU A 369 14.44 5.88 -21.03
C GLU A 369 13.92 4.92 -22.13
N ASN A 370 13.54 5.44 -23.30
CA ASN A 370 13.05 4.62 -24.41
C ASN A 370 14.20 3.87 -25.06
N THR A 371 14.55 2.70 -24.52
CA THR A 371 15.36 1.73 -25.25
C THR A 371 14.48 1.11 -26.34
N PHE A 372 14.73 1.45 -27.60
CA PHE A 372 14.08 0.82 -28.77
C PHE A 372 14.54 -0.63 -29.03
N ASP A 373 15.13 -1.27 -28.02
CA ASP A 373 15.72 -2.60 -28.05
C ASP A 373 14.74 -3.68 -28.49
N GLU A 374 13.46 -3.57 -28.08
CA GLU A 374 12.43 -4.53 -28.48
C GLU A 374 12.18 -4.52 -29.99
N PHE A 375 12.35 -3.37 -30.64
CA PHE A 375 12.19 -3.21 -32.09
C PHE A 375 13.46 -3.63 -32.81
N ALA A 376 14.63 -3.19 -32.31
CA ALA A 376 15.91 -3.56 -32.86
C ALA A 376 16.07 -5.09 -32.92
N ALA A 377 15.71 -5.81 -31.85
CA ALA A 377 15.79 -7.27 -31.79
C ALA A 377 14.94 -7.96 -32.86
N LYS A 378 13.75 -7.41 -33.17
CA LYS A 378 12.85 -7.93 -34.21
C LYS A 378 13.30 -7.60 -35.64
N LEU A 379 14.31 -6.74 -35.80
CA LEU A 379 14.85 -6.29 -37.09
C LEU A 379 16.25 -6.85 -37.40
N GLU A 380 16.85 -7.62 -36.49
CA GLU A 380 18.22 -8.13 -36.65
C GLU A 380 18.39 -9.03 -37.88
N GLU A 381 17.39 -9.85 -38.21
CA GLU A 381 17.45 -10.75 -39.37
C GLU A 381 17.27 -10.01 -40.70
N ASP A 382 16.38 -9.00 -40.73
CA ASP A 382 16.08 -8.25 -41.95
C ASP A 382 17.11 -7.14 -42.23
N PHE A 383 17.66 -6.52 -41.19
CA PHE A 383 18.56 -5.36 -41.28
C PHE A 383 19.82 -5.48 -40.39
N PRO A 384 20.56 -6.60 -40.43
CA PRO A 384 21.63 -6.91 -39.47
C PRO A 384 22.70 -5.82 -39.38
N GLU A 385 23.14 -5.28 -40.52
CA GLU A 385 24.17 -4.24 -40.56
C GLU A 385 23.73 -2.93 -39.89
N LYS A 386 22.45 -2.56 -40.06
CA LYS A 386 21.90 -1.33 -39.48
C LYS A 386 21.65 -1.48 -37.98
N ILE A 387 21.21 -2.66 -37.54
CA ILE A 387 21.01 -2.96 -36.12
C ILE A 387 22.35 -3.10 -35.37
N ILE A 388 23.40 -3.59 -36.03
CA ILE A 388 24.77 -3.51 -35.49
C ILE A 388 25.12 -2.07 -35.13
N GLU A 389 24.88 -1.11 -36.03
CA GLU A 389 25.17 0.30 -35.74
C GLU A 389 24.33 0.83 -34.58
N TYR A 390 23.04 0.49 -34.52
CA TYR A 390 22.17 0.87 -33.39
C TYR A 390 22.74 0.41 -32.05
N TYR A 391 23.05 -0.89 -31.90
CA TYR A 391 23.61 -1.42 -30.65
C TYR A 391 25.03 -0.90 -30.39
N TRP A 392 25.83 -0.70 -31.43
CA TRP A 392 27.17 -0.15 -31.29
C TRP A 392 27.14 1.28 -30.73
N GLN A 393 26.25 2.14 -31.23
CA GLN A 393 26.09 3.50 -30.71
C GLN A 393 25.62 3.51 -29.25
N ASN A 394 24.63 2.66 -28.91
CA ASN A 394 24.17 2.51 -27.53
C ASN A 394 25.25 2.00 -26.59
N ALA A 395 26.09 1.06 -27.04
CA ALA A 395 27.29 0.65 -26.29
C ALA A 395 28.25 1.83 -26.11
N TYR A 396 28.58 2.53 -27.21
CA TYR A 396 29.57 3.59 -27.22
C TYR A 396 29.19 4.77 -26.30
N MET A 397 27.92 5.19 -26.28
CA MET A 397 27.45 6.28 -25.41
C MET A 397 27.70 6.02 -23.91
N ASN A 398 27.73 4.75 -23.50
CA ASN A 398 27.89 4.35 -22.11
C ASN A 398 29.37 4.28 -21.63
N ILE A 399 30.36 4.53 -22.51
CA ILE A 399 31.79 4.33 -22.21
C ILE A 399 32.56 5.64 -21.84
N PRO A 400 32.51 6.75 -22.60
CA PRO A 400 33.40 7.92 -22.39
C PRO A 400 33.32 8.60 -21.01
N ARG A 401 32.17 8.55 -20.33
CA ARG A 401 31.99 9.09 -18.97
C ARG A 401 31.38 8.06 -18.02
N GLY A 402 31.47 6.79 -18.40
CA GLY A 402 30.81 5.71 -17.71
C GLY A 402 31.50 5.28 -16.42
N ASN A 403 30.77 4.53 -15.61
CA ASN A 403 31.24 3.81 -14.44
C ASN A 403 30.95 2.31 -14.62
N ARG A 404 31.24 1.49 -13.61
CA ARG A 404 31.06 0.03 -13.71
C ARG A 404 29.61 -0.39 -14.08
N LYS A 405 28.59 0.36 -13.63
CA LYS A 405 27.19 0.12 -14.00
C LYS A 405 26.97 0.37 -15.49
N THR A 406 27.39 1.51 -16.02
CA THR A 406 27.20 1.82 -17.45
C THR A 406 28.10 0.95 -18.36
N TYR A 407 29.27 0.52 -17.88
CA TYR A 407 30.11 -0.42 -18.62
C TYR A 407 29.46 -1.80 -18.78
N ARG A 408 28.71 -2.29 -17.78
CA ARG A 408 27.89 -3.50 -17.94
C ARG A 408 26.80 -3.34 -18.98
N ILE A 409 26.16 -2.17 -19.02
CA ILE A 409 25.18 -1.84 -20.07
C ILE A 409 25.86 -1.88 -21.46
N ALA A 410 27.04 -1.25 -21.59
CA ALA A 410 27.81 -1.28 -22.83
C ALA A 410 28.22 -2.71 -23.23
N ALA A 411 28.67 -3.53 -22.27
CA ALA A 411 29.00 -4.93 -22.51
C ALA A 411 27.78 -5.73 -23.00
N GLY A 412 26.60 -5.49 -22.44
CA GLY A 412 25.35 -6.08 -22.90
C GLY A 412 25.04 -5.77 -24.37
N TYR A 413 25.16 -4.50 -24.78
CA TYR A 413 24.98 -4.10 -26.19
C TYR A 413 26.06 -4.69 -27.11
N LEU A 414 27.32 -4.73 -26.68
CA LEU A 414 28.41 -5.34 -27.45
C LEU A 414 28.22 -6.86 -27.63
N ALA A 415 27.62 -7.54 -26.64
CA ALA A 415 27.24 -8.95 -26.77
C ALA A 415 26.19 -9.16 -27.87
N LYS A 416 25.20 -8.26 -27.99
CA LYS A 416 24.22 -8.27 -29.10
C LYS A 416 24.91 -8.04 -30.44
N VAL A 417 25.82 -7.07 -30.54
CA VAL A 417 26.61 -6.85 -31.76
C VAL A 417 27.41 -8.10 -32.16
N LYS A 418 28.11 -8.72 -31.20
CA LYS A 418 28.84 -9.98 -31.40
C LYS A 418 27.92 -11.09 -31.91
N HIS A 419 26.73 -11.23 -31.33
CA HIS A 419 25.73 -12.20 -31.77
C HIS A 419 25.38 -11.98 -33.25
N ILE A 420 25.06 -10.76 -33.67
CA ILE A 420 24.70 -10.48 -35.07
C ILE A 420 25.88 -10.79 -36.02
N TYR A 421 27.09 -10.34 -35.71
CA TYR A 421 28.26 -10.63 -36.54
C TYR A 421 28.54 -12.13 -36.67
N ILE A 422 28.56 -12.88 -35.56
CA ILE A 422 28.97 -14.29 -35.56
C ILE A 422 27.84 -15.20 -36.02
N ASN A 423 26.62 -14.99 -35.51
CA ASN A 423 25.52 -15.93 -35.70
C ASN A 423 24.67 -15.62 -36.93
N LEU A 424 24.44 -14.35 -37.25
CA LEU A 424 23.61 -13.96 -38.40
C LEU A 424 24.47 -13.74 -39.65
N LEU A 425 25.49 -12.89 -39.56
CA LEU A 425 26.34 -12.52 -40.71
C LEU A 425 27.48 -13.52 -41.00
N LYS A 426 27.82 -14.39 -40.04
CA LYS A 426 28.97 -15.30 -40.11
C LYS A 426 30.31 -14.60 -40.36
N ASP A 427 30.46 -13.37 -39.88
CA ASP A 427 31.66 -12.53 -40.05
C ASP A 427 32.35 -12.26 -38.70
N GLU A 428 33.02 -13.29 -38.20
CA GLU A 428 33.83 -13.21 -36.98
C GLU A 428 35.04 -12.25 -37.14
N SER A 429 35.52 -12.10 -38.38
CA SER A 429 36.70 -11.28 -38.68
C SER A 429 36.44 -9.79 -38.45
N SER A 430 35.29 -9.29 -38.93
CA SER A 430 34.87 -7.91 -38.73
C SER A 430 34.57 -7.61 -37.26
N TRP A 431 33.92 -8.53 -36.54
CA TRP A 431 33.73 -8.41 -35.09
C TRP A 431 35.07 -8.23 -34.36
N LYS A 432 36.02 -9.15 -34.58
CA LYS A 432 37.33 -9.12 -33.91
C LYS A 432 38.07 -7.82 -34.16
N LYS A 433 38.07 -7.36 -35.42
CA LYS A 433 38.71 -6.10 -35.79
C LYS A 433 38.06 -4.91 -35.07
N ARG A 434 36.75 -4.73 -35.24
CA ARG A 434 36.02 -3.58 -34.70
C ARG A 434 36.06 -3.54 -33.17
N PHE A 435 35.93 -4.69 -32.50
CA PHE A 435 36.02 -4.79 -31.04
C PHE A 435 37.44 -4.53 -30.52
N SER A 436 38.48 -4.96 -31.26
CA SER A 436 39.88 -4.62 -30.93
C SER A 436 40.14 -3.12 -31.04
N ASP A 437 39.59 -2.47 -32.06
CA ASP A 437 39.71 -1.02 -32.24
C ASP A 437 39.06 -0.28 -31.07
N LEU A 438 37.86 -0.68 -30.64
CA LEU A 438 37.16 -0.12 -29.46
C LEU A 438 37.97 -0.28 -28.16
N LYS A 439 38.55 -1.46 -27.91
CA LYS A 439 39.42 -1.70 -26.74
C LYS A 439 40.66 -0.84 -26.77
N THR A 440 41.22 -0.60 -27.96
CA THR A 440 42.41 0.24 -28.15
C THR A 440 42.09 1.70 -27.86
N GLU A 441 40.93 2.18 -28.33
CA GLU A 441 40.42 3.52 -28.06
C GLU A 441 40.24 3.77 -26.56
N PHE A 442 39.64 2.81 -25.84
CA PHE A 442 39.35 2.92 -24.41
C PHE A 442 40.36 2.22 -23.50
N LYS A 443 41.60 2.01 -23.96
CA LYS A 443 42.66 1.27 -23.22
C LYS A 443 42.98 1.79 -21.82
N LYS A 444 42.63 3.05 -21.53
CA LYS A 444 42.83 3.69 -20.21
C LYS A 444 41.67 3.47 -19.23
N ARG A 445 40.69 2.61 -19.57
CA ARG A 445 39.51 2.30 -18.75
C ARG A 445 39.54 0.84 -18.28
N PRO A 446 40.33 0.49 -17.25
CA PRO A 446 40.50 -0.90 -16.83
C PRO A 446 39.17 -1.56 -16.42
N ALA A 447 38.31 -0.85 -15.69
CA ALA A 447 37.01 -1.38 -15.30
C ALA A 447 36.08 -1.66 -16.49
N PHE A 448 36.20 -0.92 -17.61
CA PHE A 448 35.45 -1.26 -18.83
C PHE A 448 36.03 -2.51 -19.49
N LEU A 449 37.36 -2.58 -19.63
CA LEU A 449 38.06 -3.73 -20.21
C LEU A 449 37.77 -5.03 -19.44
N ASP A 450 37.66 -4.95 -18.11
CA ASP A 450 37.28 -6.08 -17.27
C ASP A 450 35.85 -6.57 -17.55
N GLU A 451 34.89 -5.65 -17.69
CA GLU A 451 33.48 -6.00 -17.95
C GLU A 451 33.26 -6.59 -19.35
N VAL A 452 34.13 -6.27 -20.33
CA VAL A 452 34.03 -6.80 -21.71
C VAL A 452 35.01 -7.95 -21.99
N ARG A 453 35.74 -8.44 -20.99
CA ARG A 453 36.85 -9.40 -21.19
C ARG A 453 36.42 -10.72 -21.83
N GLU A 454 35.19 -11.17 -21.53
CA GLU A 454 34.64 -12.45 -21.99
C GLU A 454 33.85 -12.34 -23.33
N LEU A 455 33.76 -11.13 -23.89
CA LEU A 455 33.21 -10.89 -25.24
C LEU A 455 34.29 -11.11 -26.31
#